data_AF-A0A836IYT0-F1
#
_entry.id   AF-A0A836IYT0-F1
#
_cell.length_a   1.000
_cell.length_b   1.000
_cell.length_c   1.000
_cell.angle_alpha   90.00
_cell.angle_beta   90.00
_cell.angle_gamma   90.00
#
_symmetry.space_group_name_H-M   'P 1'
#
loop_
_entity.id
_entity.type
_entity.pdbx_description
1 polymer ?
#
loop_
_entity_poly.entity_id
_entity_poly.type
_entity_poly.pdbx_seq_one_letter_code
_entity_poly.pdbx_strand_id
1 'polypeptide(L)'
;MRRCDWCGVGLAAATRDAVTRRYSEYRSSYSGERSAPWAAPEASPAYPSARSPFPLGRPRFRKTHIEWMLHHGHGDRYGKYGPSREIADFEYSDGTPSSISGRRFAFKHHQDHLLVQLIRSAAVVERFEEEELLPRIPGTPEQRNWDPEIPLFLEDVDEFGRSPRPVAGDMVARVIEERFAEESGRTPVSLANRHAGEALEPNTMFATYDPAAFVSDSIKNDVRRPFWSRRRWALSDNFMVPVSPKAKNTIKDE
;
A
#
# COMPACT_ATOMS: atom_id res chain seq x y z
N MET A 1 50.83 25.28 48.03
CA MET A 1 50.29 26.44 48.78
C MET A 1 49.50 27.29 47.79
N ARG A 2 48.18 27.07 47.70
CA ARG A 2 47.13 27.89 48.32
C ARG A 2 47.12 29.34 47.79
N ARG A 3 46.14 29.66 46.95
CA ARG A 3 45.04 30.57 47.32
C ARG A 3 43.82 30.27 46.43
N CYS A 4 42.75 29.91 47.11
CA CYS A 4 41.40 29.83 46.58
C CYS A 4 40.83 31.24 46.56
N ASP A 5 40.18 31.63 45.48
CA ASP A 5 39.15 32.67 45.52
C ASP A 5 37.87 32.08 44.92
N TRP A 6 36.94 31.77 45.83
CA TRP A 6 35.53 31.58 45.54
C TRP A 6 34.89 32.97 45.42
N CYS A 7 34.13 33.20 44.35
CA CYS A 7 32.81 33.85 44.35
C CYS A 7 32.50 34.36 42.95
N GLY A 8 31.52 33.72 42.32
CA GLY A 8 30.98 34.12 41.03
C GLY A 8 29.80 33.24 40.69
N VAL A 9 28.85 33.13 41.61
CA VAL A 9 27.50 32.66 41.29
C VAL A 9 26.94 33.69 40.32
N GLY A 10 27.10 33.40 39.02
CA GLY A 10 26.40 34.12 37.98
C GLY A 10 24.92 33.90 38.23
N LEU A 11 24.26 34.92 38.82
CA LEU A 11 22.82 35.02 38.80
C LEU A 11 22.39 34.77 37.35
N ALA A 12 21.64 33.69 37.12
CA ALA A 12 20.82 33.60 35.94
C ALA A 12 19.96 34.87 35.98
N ALA A 13 20.27 35.80 35.08
CA ALA A 13 19.39 36.90 34.79
C ALA A 13 18.10 36.24 34.33
N ALA A 14 17.16 36.06 35.26
CA ALA A 14 15.78 35.88 34.97
C ALA A 14 15.41 37.09 34.13
N THR A 15 15.46 36.93 32.81
CA THR A 15 14.73 37.77 31.90
C THR A 15 13.32 37.74 32.46
N ARG A 16 12.94 38.87 33.07
CA ARG A 16 11.55 39.20 33.35
C ARG A 16 10.87 39.15 32.00
N ASP A 17 10.43 37.95 31.61
CA ASP A 17 9.39 37.81 30.62
C ASP A 17 8.27 38.69 31.14
N ALA A 18 8.09 39.82 30.47
CA ALA A 18 6.91 40.63 30.63
C ALA A 18 5.75 39.65 30.47
N VAL A 19 5.08 39.32 31.57
CA VAL A 19 3.85 38.54 31.56
C VAL A 19 2.79 39.44 30.92
N THR A 20 2.87 39.59 29.61
CA THR A 20 1.73 40.00 28.81
C THR A 20 0.71 38.89 29.03
N ARG A 21 -0.29 39.13 29.87
CA ARG A 21 -1.48 38.28 29.94
C ARG A 21 -1.96 38.09 28.51
N ARG A 22 -1.80 36.88 27.97
CA ARG A 22 -2.39 36.51 26.68
C ARG A 22 -3.87 36.26 26.97
N TYR A 23 -4.69 37.28 26.75
CA TYR A 23 -6.15 37.22 26.90
C TYR A 23 -6.78 36.13 26.02
N SER A 24 -6.19 35.86 24.85
CA SER A 24 -6.66 34.82 23.93
C SER A 24 -5.73 33.61 23.96
N GLU A 25 -6.31 32.44 24.17
CA GLU A 25 -5.58 31.18 24.15
C GLU A 25 -5.58 30.55 22.75
N TYR A 26 -4.42 30.07 22.31
CA TYR A 26 -4.31 29.17 21.16
C TYR A 26 -3.27 28.10 21.49
N ARG A 27 -3.61 26.82 21.37
CA ARG A 27 -2.72 25.68 21.57
C ARG A 27 -3.04 24.59 20.57
N SER A 28 -2.03 24.08 19.88
CA SER A 28 -2.13 22.92 18.98
C SER A 28 -1.70 21.60 19.64
N SER A 29 -0.97 21.68 20.76
CA SER A 29 -0.44 20.56 21.53
C SER A 29 -0.79 20.74 23.02
N TYR A 30 -0.74 19.64 23.79
CA TYR A 30 -1.03 19.69 25.24
C TYR A 30 -0.03 20.56 26.01
N SER A 31 1.28 20.39 25.74
CA SER A 31 2.36 21.18 26.34
C SER A 31 2.41 22.64 25.86
N GLY A 32 1.73 22.97 24.75
CA GLY A 32 1.75 24.29 24.14
C GLY A 32 2.97 24.56 23.24
N GLU A 33 3.89 23.60 23.14
CA GLU A 33 5.03 23.67 22.23
C GLU A 33 4.57 23.66 20.77
N ARG A 34 5.26 24.45 19.93
CA ARG A 34 4.99 24.54 18.50
C ARG A 34 6.28 24.40 17.72
N SER A 35 6.21 23.69 16.59
CA SER A 35 7.22 23.81 15.56
C SER A 35 7.25 25.26 15.05
N ALA A 36 8.43 25.75 14.68
CA ALA A 36 8.60 27.08 14.12
C ALA A 36 7.71 27.19 12.85
N PRO A 37 6.65 28.02 12.87
CA PRO A 37 5.71 28.08 11.76
C PRO A 37 6.31 28.79 10.55
N TRP A 38 7.39 29.55 10.77
CA TRP A 38 8.10 30.32 9.76
C TRP A 38 9.47 29.70 9.52
N ALA A 39 9.83 29.56 8.26
CA ALA A 39 11.20 29.24 7.89
C ALA A 39 12.14 30.41 8.23
N ALA A 40 13.43 30.13 8.31
CA ALA A 40 14.44 31.18 8.37
C ALA A 40 14.35 32.07 7.11
N PRO A 41 14.74 33.37 7.18
CA PRO A 41 14.54 34.33 6.09
C PRO A 41 15.07 33.91 4.71
N GLU A 42 16.11 33.09 4.67
CA GLU A 42 16.76 32.64 3.43
C GLU A 42 16.40 31.18 3.05
N ALA A 43 15.64 30.49 3.90
CA ALA A 43 15.26 29.09 3.69
C ALA A 43 13.91 28.99 2.99
N SER A 44 13.78 28.07 2.04
CA SER A 44 12.49 27.75 1.42
C SER A 44 11.53 27.15 2.46
N PRO A 45 10.27 27.61 2.53
CA PRO A 45 9.30 27.07 3.48
C PRO A 45 8.95 25.61 3.15
N ALA A 46 8.74 24.82 4.21
CA ALA A 46 8.24 23.45 4.07
C ALA A 46 6.72 23.47 3.83
N TYR A 47 6.27 22.77 2.79
CA TYR A 47 4.85 22.61 2.48
C TYR A 47 4.36 21.20 2.78
N PRO A 48 3.15 21.04 3.35
CA PRO A 48 2.56 19.72 3.51
C PRO A 48 2.21 19.11 2.15
N SER A 49 2.15 17.78 2.09
CA SER A 49 1.73 17.07 0.89
C SER A 49 0.31 17.47 0.49
N ALA A 50 0.11 17.98 -0.73
CA ALA A 50 -1.21 18.34 -1.23
C ALA A 50 -2.02 17.15 -1.74
N ARG A 51 -1.36 16.00 -1.94
CA ARG A 51 -1.99 14.76 -2.42
C ARG A 51 -2.59 13.97 -1.28
N SER A 52 -3.72 13.35 -1.54
CA SER A 52 -4.33 12.40 -0.61
C SER A 52 -3.37 11.22 -0.37
N PRO A 53 -3.30 10.64 0.85
CA PRO A 53 -2.43 9.51 1.15
C PRO A 53 -2.99 8.18 0.58
N PHE A 54 -3.33 8.17 -0.71
CA PHE A 54 -3.80 6.99 -1.42
C PHE A 54 -2.60 6.07 -1.72
N PRO A 55 -2.69 4.74 -1.47
CA PRO A 55 -1.54 3.85 -1.54
C PRO A 55 -0.99 3.65 -2.96
N LEU A 56 -1.84 3.76 -3.98
CA LEU A 56 -1.41 3.56 -5.37
C LEU A 56 -0.95 4.88 -6.02
N GLY A 57 -0.02 4.80 -6.97
CA GLY A 57 0.49 5.97 -7.70
C GLY A 57 -0.56 6.68 -8.58
N ARG A 58 -1.68 6.00 -8.89
CA ARG A 58 -2.84 6.52 -9.60
C ARG A 58 -4.11 5.92 -8.98
N PRO A 59 -5.23 6.67 -8.94
CA PRO A 59 -5.40 8.08 -9.30
C PRO A 59 -4.69 9.06 -8.35
N ARG A 60 -4.36 10.27 -8.86
CA ARG A 60 -3.66 11.32 -8.09
C ARG A 60 -4.65 12.35 -7.55
N PHE A 61 -5.29 12.03 -6.43
CA PHE A 61 -6.24 12.95 -5.80
C PHE A 61 -5.53 14.03 -4.99
N ARG A 62 -6.08 15.25 -5.05
CA ARG A 62 -5.75 16.31 -4.09
C ARG A 62 -6.51 16.04 -2.79
N LYS A 63 -5.90 16.36 -1.64
CA LYS A 63 -6.55 16.29 -0.34
C LYS A 63 -7.85 17.09 -0.36
N THR A 64 -8.93 16.44 0.09
CA THR A 64 -10.21 17.11 0.33
C THR A 64 -10.13 18.06 1.53
N HIS A 65 -11.15 18.90 1.72
CA HIS A 65 -11.23 19.77 2.90
C HIS A 65 -11.15 18.98 4.22
N ILE A 66 -11.83 17.84 4.29
CA ILE A 66 -11.84 16.97 5.47
C ILE A 66 -10.45 16.41 5.74
N GLU A 67 -9.73 15.96 4.71
CA GLU A 67 -8.34 15.50 4.87
C GLU A 67 -7.40 16.61 5.36
N TRP A 68 -7.62 17.86 4.96
CA TRP A 68 -6.89 18.99 5.53
C TRP A 68 -7.23 19.22 7.01
N MET A 69 -8.50 19.08 7.41
CA MET A 69 -8.88 19.18 8.81
C MET A 69 -8.20 18.09 9.67
N LEU A 70 -8.22 16.84 9.19
CA LEU A 70 -7.53 15.72 9.82
C LEU A 70 -6.02 15.95 9.89
N HIS A 71 -5.42 16.45 8.81
CA HIS A 71 -4.00 16.80 8.78
C HIS A 71 -3.63 17.87 9.82
N HIS A 72 -4.54 18.81 10.10
CA HIS A 72 -4.35 19.85 11.12
C HIS A 72 -4.81 19.44 12.53
N GLY A 73 -5.04 18.14 12.79
CA GLY A 73 -5.32 17.62 14.13
C GLY A 73 -6.75 17.84 14.63
N HIS A 74 -7.67 18.24 13.74
CA HIS A 74 -9.11 18.23 14.04
C HIS A 74 -9.70 16.86 13.65
N GLY A 75 -10.93 16.60 14.07
CA GLY A 75 -11.69 15.46 13.56
C GLY A 75 -12.22 15.66 12.14
N ASP A 76 -13.15 14.79 11.77
CA ASP A 76 -13.96 14.84 10.55
C ASP A 76 -14.82 16.11 10.40
N ARG A 77 -15.01 16.87 11.50
CA ARG A 77 -15.80 18.10 11.53
C ARG A 77 -15.25 19.07 12.58
N TYR A 78 -15.65 20.33 12.46
CA TYR A 78 -15.34 21.36 13.46
C TYR A 78 -16.00 21.02 14.80
N GLY A 79 -15.36 21.37 15.91
CA GLY A 79 -15.87 21.10 17.26
C GLY A 79 -15.72 19.63 17.73
N LYS A 80 -15.01 18.79 16.97
CA LYS A 80 -14.62 17.44 17.37
C LYS A 80 -13.10 17.34 17.36
N TYR A 81 -12.54 17.01 18.54
CA TYR A 81 -11.10 17.08 18.80
C TYR A 81 -10.51 18.47 18.49
N GLY A 82 -9.20 18.61 18.67
CA GLY A 82 -8.48 19.84 18.38
C GLY A 82 -8.77 21.02 19.30
N PRO A 83 -8.20 22.20 18.99
CA PRO A 83 -8.22 23.37 19.86
C PRO A 83 -9.63 23.93 20.10
N SER A 84 -10.49 23.88 19.09
CA SER A 84 -11.87 24.41 19.14
C SER A 84 -12.78 23.73 20.16
N ARG A 85 -12.36 22.60 20.73
CA ARG A 85 -13.10 21.84 21.75
C ARG A 85 -12.37 21.76 23.09
N GLU A 86 -11.04 21.91 23.05
CA GLU A 86 -10.18 21.77 24.24
C GLU A 86 -10.03 23.04 25.04
N ILE A 87 -10.00 24.17 24.36
CA ILE A 87 -9.85 25.49 24.95
C ILE A 87 -11.19 25.90 25.57
N ALA A 88 -11.16 26.57 26.72
CA ALA A 88 -12.37 27.07 27.36
C ALA A 88 -12.98 28.21 26.51
N ASP A 89 -14.31 28.22 26.38
CA ASP A 89 -15.01 29.22 25.57
C ASP A 89 -14.88 30.64 26.13
N PHE A 90 -14.71 30.77 27.45
CA PHE A 90 -14.54 32.04 28.14
C PHE A 90 -13.73 31.89 29.44
N GLU A 91 -13.20 33.02 29.89
CA GLU A 91 -12.64 33.24 31.23
C GLU A 91 -13.30 34.48 31.84
N TYR A 92 -13.34 34.57 33.17
CA TYR A 92 -13.76 35.78 33.85
C TYR A 92 -12.68 36.87 33.73
N SER A 93 -13.05 38.15 33.85
CA SER A 93 -12.13 39.29 33.66
C SER A 93 -10.96 39.35 34.66
N ASP A 94 -11.13 38.72 35.83
CA ASP A 94 -10.11 38.58 36.86
C ASP A 94 -9.08 37.47 36.53
N GLY A 95 -9.40 36.61 35.57
CA GLY A 95 -8.63 35.42 35.16
C GLY A 95 -9.15 34.13 35.78
N THR A 96 -10.31 34.14 36.45
CA THR A 96 -10.92 32.91 36.97
C THR A 96 -11.40 32.03 35.80
N PRO A 97 -11.05 30.73 35.74
CA PRO A 97 -11.48 29.86 34.65
C PRO A 97 -12.95 29.46 34.77
N SER A 98 -13.53 28.96 33.66
CA SER A 98 -14.88 28.38 33.66
C SER A 98 -14.97 27.09 34.49
N SER A 99 -16.16 26.75 34.99
CA SER A 99 -16.41 25.50 35.69
C SER A 99 -16.43 24.28 34.77
N ILE A 100 -16.19 23.08 35.32
CA ILE A 100 -16.21 21.83 34.55
C ILE A 100 -17.67 21.40 34.32
N SER A 101 -18.13 21.55 33.08
CA SER A 101 -19.42 20.99 32.65
C SER A 101 -19.41 19.45 32.69
N GLY A 102 -20.57 18.83 32.96
CA GLY A 102 -20.71 17.37 32.84
C GLY A 102 -20.34 16.84 31.45
N ARG A 103 -20.58 17.64 30.39
CA ARG A 103 -20.13 17.28 29.02
C ARG A 103 -18.61 17.35 28.87
N ARG A 104 -17.94 18.29 29.54
CA ARG A 104 -16.47 18.40 29.56
C ARG A 104 -15.86 17.22 30.30
N PHE A 105 -16.46 16.81 31.42
CA PHE A 105 -16.06 15.62 32.17
C PHE A 105 -16.23 14.33 31.33
N ALA A 106 -17.40 14.12 30.73
CA ALA A 106 -17.64 12.95 29.87
C ALA A 106 -16.68 12.92 28.66
N PHE A 107 -16.33 14.08 28.12
CA PHE A 107 -15.35 14.18 27.05
C PHE A 107 -13.93 13.83 27.51
N LYS A 108 -13.52 14.23 28.72
CA LYS A 108 -12.24 13.77 29.31
C LYS A 108 -12.24 12.28 29.57
N HIS A 109 -13.33 11.74 30.10
CA HIS A 109 -13.49 10.29 30.23
C HIS A 109 -13.36 9.54 28.90
N HIS A 110 -13.91 10.09 27.80
CA HIS A 110 -13.73 9.53 26.46
C HIS A 110 -12.26 9.55 26.02
N GLN A 111 -11.52 10.62 26.29
CA GLN A 111 -10.08 10.68 25.98
C GLN A 111 -9.29 9.63 26.77
N ASP A 112 -9.56 9.51 28.07
CA ASP A 112 -8.94 8.51 28.92
C ASP A 112 -9.30 7.09 28.47
N HIS A 113 -10.53 6.89 28.00
CA HIS A 113 -10.97 5.61 27.45
C HIS A 113 -10.16 5.20 26.21
N LEU A 114 -9.87 6.13 25.29
CA LEU A 114 -9.01 5.86 24.13
C LEU A 114 -7.58 5.48 24.56
N LEU A 115 -7.04 6.14 25.59
CA LEU A 115 -5.73 5.79 26.15
C LEU A 115 -5.75 4.40 26.79
N VAL A 116 -6.80 4.08 27.54
CA VAL A 116 -6.97 2.75 28.15
C VAL A 116 -7.12 1.66 27.09
N GLN A 117 -7.84 1.92 25.99
CA GLN A 117 -7.94 1.00 24.87
C GLN A 117 -6.56 0.72 24.27
N LEU A 118 -5.76 1.76 24.01
CA LEU A 118 -4.41 1.64 23.47
C LEU A 118 -3.48 0.84 24.39
N ILE A 119 -3.45 1.19 25.68
CA ILE A 119 -2.60 0.53 26.69
C ILE A 119 -3.01 -0.93 26.84
N ARG A 120 -4.30 -1.23 26.93
CA ARG A 120 -4.78 -2.61 27.06
C ARG A 120 -4.50 -3.43 25.80
N SER A 121 -4.67 -2.86 24.60
CA SER A 121 -4.34 -3.58 23.37
C SER A 121 -2.83 -3.88 23.27
N ALA A 122 -1.98 -2.94 23.66
CA ALA A 122 -0.53 -3.14 23.68
C ALA A 122 -0.13 -4.23 24.68
N ALA A 123 -0.67 -4.18 25.90
CA ALA A 123 -0.39 -5.18 26.93
C ALA A 123 -0.84 -6.60 26.53
N VAL A 124 -1.94 -6.71 25.76
CA VAL A 124 -2.37 -8.02 25.22
C VAL A 124 -1.38 -8.53 24.18
N VAL A 125 -0.84 -7.66 23.32
CA VAL A 125 0.19 -8.05 22.34
C VAL A 125 1.47 -8.46 23.04
N GLU A 126 1.94 -7.72 24.04
CA GLU A 126 3.13 -8.06 24.84
C GLU A 126 2.96 -9.43 25.51
N ARG A 127 1.80 -9.68 26.14
CA ARG A 127 1.51 -11.00 26.73
C ARG A 127 1.49 -12.11 25.69
N PHE A 128 0.91 -11.88 24.51
CA PHE A 128 0.89 -12.89 23.43
C PHE A 128 2.29 -13.15 22.86
N GLU A 129 3.17 -12.16 22.87
CA GLU A 129 4.58 -12.34 22.51
C GLU A 129 5.31 -13.17 23.57
N GLU A 130 5.13 -12.88 24.86
CA GLU A 130 5.70 -13.65 25.98
C GLU A 130 5.21 -15.11 26.02
N GLU A 131 3.95 -15.34 25.68
CA GLU A 131 3.34 -16.68 25.58
C GLU A 131 3.64 -17.37 24.25
N GLU A 132 4.43 -16.75 23.35
CA GLU A 132 4.76 -17.23 22.00
C GLU A 132 3.52 -17.57 21.14
N LEU A 133 2.40 -16.89 21.38
CA LEU A 133 1.13 -17.09 20.65
C LEU A 133 1.06 -16.29 19.35
N LEU A 134 1.98 -15.33 19.13
CA LEU A 134 2.06 -14.58 17.88
C LEU A 134 2.69 -15.46 16.79
N PRO A 135 1.92 -15.87 15.76
CA PRO A 135 2.46 -16.73 14.71
C PRO A 135 3.46 -15.94 13.86
N ARG A 136 4.52 -16.63 13.42
CA ARG A 136 5.49 -16.07 12.46
C ARG A 136 4.91 -15.88 11.07
N ILE A 137 3.89 -16.68 10.74
CA ILE A 137 3.24 -16.66 9.44
C ILE A 137 2.17 -15.55 9.45
N PRO A 138 2.25 -14.56 8.53
CA PRO A 138 1.26 -13.51 8.43
C PRO A 138 -0.13 -14.01 8.03
N GLY A 139 -1.15 -13.36 8.57
CA GLY A 139 -2.55 -13.60 8.23
C GLY A 139 -3.17 -14.83 8.90
N THR A 140 -4.49 -14.94 8.81
CA THR A 140 -5.23 -16.10 9.29
C THR A 140 -5.23 -17.23 8.25
N PRO A 141 -5.54 -18.49 8.61
CA PRO A 141 -5.70 -19.57 7.62
C PRO A 141 -6.72 -19.23 6.51
N GLU A 142 -7.82 -18.56 6.86
CA GLU A 142 -8.83 -18.13 5.90
C GLU A 142 -8.27 -17.10 4.91
N GLN A 143 -7.53 -16.11 5.41
CA GLN A 143 -6.90 -15.10 4.56
C GLN A 143 -5.87 -15.72 3.61
N ARG A 144 -5.03 -16.64 4.10
CA ARG A 144 -4.00 -17.32 3.28
C ARG A 144 -4.59 -18.19 2.18
N ASN A 145 -5.75 -18.79 2.40
CA ASN A 145 -6.41 -19.60 1.38
C ASN A 145 -7.08 -18.75 0.29
N TRP A 146 -7.40 -17.49 0.61
CA TRP A 146 -8.06 -16.57 -0.30
C TRP A 146 -7.08 -15.70 -1.09
N ASP A 147 -6.03 -15.23 -0.42
CA ASP A 147 -5.08 -14.25 -0.96
C ASP A 147 -3.81 -14.93 -1.50
N PRO A 148 -3.59 -14.95 -2.84
CA PRO A 148 -2.39 -15.50 -3.42
C PRO A 148 -1.16 -14.59 -3.28
N GLU A 149 -1.31 -13.35 -2.79
CA GLU A 149 -0.16 -12.46 -2.54
C GLU A 149 0.62 -12.87 -1.28
N ILE A 150 -0.01 -13.62 -0.36
CA ILE A 150 0.67 -14.16 0.81
C ILE A 150 1.51 -15.37 0.36
N PRO A 151 2.84 -15.36 0.55
CA PRO A 151 3.69 -16.47 0.11
C PRO A 151 3.31 -17.79 0.75
N LEU A 152 3.57 -18.90 0.06
CA LEU A 152 3.46 -20.22 0.66
C LEU A 152 4.64 -20.45 1.62
N PHE A 153 4.34 -20.52 2.93
CA PHE A 153 5.34 -20.77 3.98
C PHE A 153 5.64 -22.28 4.10
N LEU A 154 6.23 -22.85 3.04
CA LEU A 154 6.74 -24.22 2.99
C LEU A 154 8.19 -24.25 3.50
N GLU A 155 8.57 -25.20 4.36
CA GLU A 155 9.93 -25.26 4.93
C GLU A 155 10.92 -25.95 3.97
N ASP A 156 10.59 -27.15 3.49
CA ASP A 156 11.53 -28.03 2.77
C ASP A 156 11.24 -28.19 1.27
N VAL A 157 10.22 -27.51 0.75
CA VAL A 157 9.76 -27.66 -0.64
C VAL A 157 9.70 -26.30 -1.31
N ASP A 158 10.05 -26.26 -2.59
CA ASP A 158 9.93 -25.07 -3.40
C ASP A 158 8.45 -24.73 -3.67
N GLU A 159 8.10 -23.45 -3.61
CA GLU A 159 6.73 -22.94 -3.78
C GLU A 159 6.16 -23.34 -5.15
N PHE A 160 7.02 -23.40 -6.17
CA PHE A 160 6.65 -23.73 -7.54
C PHE A 160 6.86 -25.23 -7.89
N GLY A 161 6.97 -26.10 -6.88
CA GLY A 161 7.02 -27.54 -7.03
C GLY A 161 8.41 -28.15 -6.84
N ARG A 162 9.00 -28.72 -7.91
CA ARG A 162 10.40 -29.17 -7.83
C ARG A 162 11.29 -27.97 -8.05
N SER A 163 12.39 -27.90 -7.30
CA SER A 163 13.45 -26.95 -7.59
C SER A 163 13.78 -26.99 -9.08
N PRO A 164 13.97 -25.83 -9.74
CA PRO A 164 14.27 -25.78 -11.16
C PRO A 164 15.47 -26.69 -11.42
N ARG A 165 15.23 -27.81 -12.11
CA ARG A 165 16.21 -28.87 -12.24
C ARG A 165 17.42 -28.34 -13.01
N PRO A 166 18.65 -28.44 -12.47
CA PRO A 166 19.78 -28.73 -13.33
C PRO A 166 19.53 -30.11 -13.95
N VAL A 167 19.43 -30.15 -15.27
CA VAL A 167 18.91 -31.29 -16.05
C VAL A 167 19.77 -32.54 -15.83
N ALA A 168 19.21 -33.55 -15.17
CA ALA A 168 19.70 -34.93 -15.21
C ALA A 168 18.49 -35.89 -15.21
N GLY A 169 18.32 -36.63 -16.31
CA GLY A 169 17.12 -37.43 -16.61
C GLY A 169 17.33 -38.93 -16.40
N ASP A 170 16.25 -39.57 -15.94
CA ASP A 170 16.04 -41.01 -15.70
C ASP A 170 15.78 -41.77 -17.03
N MET A 171 16.23 -43.02 -17.14
CA MET A 171 16.30 -43.76 -18.42
C MET A 171 14.95 -44.22 -18.95
N VAL A 172 13.95 -44.45 -18.10
CA VAL A 172 12.59 -44.86 -18.54
C VAL A 172 11.82 -43.67 -19.12
N ALA A 173 12.06 -42.47 -18.57
CA ALA A 173 11.54 -41.23 -19.14
C ALA A 173 12.14 -40.96 -20.53
N ARG A 174 13.44 -41.23 -20.72
CA ARG A 174 14.12 -41.07 -22.02
C ARG A 174 13.50 -41.91 -23.14
N VAL A 175 13.15 -43.17 -22.87
CA VAL A 175 12.60 -44.06 -23.92
C VAL A 175 11.19 -43.66 -24.36
N ILE A 176 10.38 -43.13 -23.43
CA ILE A 176 9.04 -42.60 -23.76
C ILE A 176 9.17 -41.27 -24.52
N GLU A 177 10.09 -40.42 -24.08
CA GLU A 177 10.38 -39.13 -24.70
C GLU A 177 10.94 -39.30 -26.13
N GLU A 178 11.82 -40.29 -26.38
CA GLU A 178 12.37 -40.60 -27.70
C GLU A 178 11.29 -40.94 -28.74
N ARG A 179 10.24 -41.67 -28.34
CA ARG A 179 9.16 -42.03 -29.27
C ARG A 179 8.24 -40.87 -29.64
N PHE A 180 8.01 -39.95 -28.71
CA PHE A 180 7.18 -38.77 -28.95
C PHE A 180 7.97 -37.60 -29.58
N ALA A 181 9.27 -37.50 -29.32
CA ALA A 181 10.12 -36.46 -29.88
C ALA A 181 10.36 -36.64 -31.39
N GLU A 182 10.43 -37.88 -31.89
CA GLU A 182 10.67 -38.17 -33.31
C GLU A 182 9.50 -37.81 -34.25
N GLU A 183 8.29 -37.60 -33.71
CA GLU A 183 7.11 -37.16 -34.48
C GLU A 183 7.13 -35.66 -34.82
N SER A 184 7.97 -34.88 -34.12
CA SER A 184 8.13 -33.45 -34.39
C SER A 184 9.24 -33.20 -35.41
N GLY A 185 8.84 -32.92 -36.66
CA GLY A 185 9.64 -32.35 -37.77
C GLY A 185 11.16 -32.50 -37.68
N ARG A 186 11.72 -33.49 -38.40
CA ARG A 186 13.17 -33.72 -38.48
C ARG A 186 13.92 -32.48 -38.98
N THR A 187 15.05 -32.17 -38.35
CA THR A 187 15.97 -31.13 -38.82
C THR A 187 16.50 -31.48 -40.22
N PRO A 188 16.60 -30.51 -41.14
CA PRO A 188 17.09 -30.77 -42.47
C PRO A 188 18.56 -31.17 -42.43
N VAL A 189 18.92 -32.20 -43.21
CA VAL A 189 20.27 -32.80 -43.25
C VAL A 189 21.35 -31.79 -43.65
N SER A 190 20.98 -30.71 -44.36
CA SER A 190 21.89 -29.62 -44.72
C SER A 190 22.36 -28.76 -43.54
N LEU A 191 21.66 -28.80 -42.41
CA LEU A 191 22.02 -28.04 -41.20
C LEU A 191 22.68 -28.93 -40.14
N ALA A 192 22.25 -30.18 -40.00
CA ALA A 192 22.90 -31.17 -39.15
C ALA A 192 22.58 -32.59 -39.66
N ASN A 193 23.62 -33.37 -39.97
CA ASN A 193 23.44 -34.74 -40.41
C ASN A 193 23.34 -35.71 -39.22
N ARG A 194 22.11 -36.07 -38.85
CA ARG A 194 21.83 -37.02 -37.76
C ARG A 194 22.52 -38.38 -37.92
N HIS A 195 22.73 -38.87 -39.16
CA HIS A 195 23.42 -40.14 -39.42
C HIS A 195 24.93 -40.08 -39.21
N ALA A 196 25.51 -38.87 -39.24
CA ALA A 196 26.89 -38.61 -38.87
C ALA A 196 27.04 -38.26 -37.37
N GLY A 197 25.94 -38.29 -36.60
CA GLY A 197 25.92 -37.93 -35.18
C GLY A 197 25.86 -36.41 -34.92
N GLU A 198 25.59 -35.60 -35.94
CA GLU A 198 25.48 -34.14 -35.80
C GLU A 198 24.07 -33.76 -35.36
N ALA A 199 23.96 -32.96 -34.29
CA ALA A 199 22.71 -32.39 -33.80
C ALA A 199 22.89 -30.89 -33.57
N LEU A 200 21.80 -30.13 -33.78
CA LEU A 200 21.77 -28.71 -33.45
C LEU A 200 21.48 -28.55 -31.97
N GLU A 201 22.34 -27.84 -31.26
CA GLU A 201 22.07 -27.41 -29.88
C GLU A 201 20.97 -26.33 -29.88
N PRO A 202 20.05 -26.35 -28.89
CA PRO A 202 19.02 -25.32 -28.77
C PRO A 202 19.68 -23.95 -28.59
N ASN A 203 19.58 -23.12 -29.63
CA ASN A 203 20.12 -21.77 -29.58
C ASN A 203 19.15 -20.86 -28.82
N THR A 204 19.35 -20.77 -27.50
CA THR A 204 18.57 -19.92 -26.61
C THR A 204 19.09 -18.48 -26.53
N MET A 205 20.01 -18.05 -27.41
CA MET A 205 20.56 -16.69 -27.41
C MET A 205 19.49 -15.59 -27.47
N PHE A 206 18.29 -15.91 -28.00
CA PHE A 206 17.15 -14.99 -28.10
C PHE A 206 15.91 -15.45 -27.30
N ALA A 207 16.05 -16.44 -26.42
CA ALA A 207 14.94 -16.90 -25.59
C ALA A 207 14.66 -15.89 -24.46
N THR A 208 13.37 -15.62 -24.18
CA THR A 208 12.93 -14.72 -23.11
C THR A 208 12.02 -15.46 -22.15
N TYR A 209 12.32 -15.40 -20.86
CA TYR A 209 11.46 -15.94 -19.79
C TYR A 209 10.38 -14.95 -19.32
N ASP A 210 10.33 -13.75 -19.93
CA ASP A 210 9.32 -12.74 -19.64
C ASP A 210 7.97 -13.14 -20.27
N PRO A 211 6.91 -13.39 -19.47
CA PRO A 211 5.59 -13.72 -20.01
C PRO A 211 5.01 -12.60 -20.88
N ALA A 212 5.43 -11.34 -20.68
CA ALA A 212 4.99 -10.22 -21.48
C ALA A 212 5.46 -10.29 -22.95
N ALA A 213 6.46 -11.12 -23.26
CA ALA A 213 6.89 -11.35 -24.64
C ALA A 213 5.84 -12.11 -25.46
N PHE A 214 4.98 -12.89 -24.81
CA PHE A 214 3.97 -13.74 -25.47
C PHE A 214 2.54 -13.34 -25.14
N VAL A 215 2.29 -12.74 -23.97
CA VAL A 215 0.96 -12.26 -23.56
C VAL A 215 0.72 -10.86 -24.13
N SER A 216 -0.25 -10.73 -25.03
CA SER A 216 -0.61 -9.44 -25.64
C SER A 216 -1.74 -8.74 -24.89
N ASP A 217 -1.40 -7.85 -23.96
CA ASP A 217 -2.38 -7.01 -23.22
C ASP A 217 -2.80 -5.74 -23.99
N SER A 218 -2.66 -5.75 -25.32
CA SER A 218 -3.02 -4.61 -26.15
C SER A 218 -4.55 -4.45 -26.22
N ILE A 219 -5.08 -3.38 -25.64
CA ILE A 219 -6.49 -2.99 -25.83
C ILE A 219 -6.66 -2.50 -27.28
N LYS A 220 -7.25 -3.33 -28.13
CA LYS A 220 -7.48 -3.02 -29.55
C LYS A 220 -8.71 -2.12 -29.71
N ASN A 221 -8.57 -1.07 -30.52
CA ASN A 221 -9.71 -0.31 -30.98
C ASN A 221 -10.43 -1.08 -32.09
N ASP A 222 -11.76 -1.09 -32.07
CA ASP A 222 -12.55 -1.70 -33.14
C ASP A 222 -12.35 -0.96 -34.46
N VAL A 223 -11.70 -1.63 -35.42
CA VAL A 223 -11.46 -1.07 -36.75
C VAL A 223 -12.71 -1.28 -37.61
N ARG A 224 -13.33 -0.16 -38.03
CA ARG A 224 -14.51 -0.20 -38.91
C ARG A 224 -14.15 -0.69 -40.32
N ARG A 225 -15.10 -1.40 -40.94
CA ARG A 225 -14.99 -1.86 -42.32
C ARG A 225 -14.84 -0.68 -43.29
N PRO A 226 -13.92 -0.72 -44.26
CA PRO A 226 -13.62 0.41 -45.14
C PRO A 226 -14.68 0.60 -46.24
N PHE A 227 -15.77 1.29 -45.92
CA PHE A 227 -16.88 1.56 -46.85
C PHE A 227 -16.52 2.50 -48.01
N TRP A 228 -15.45 3.28 -47.88
CA TRP A 228 -15.00 4.26 -48.88
C TRP A 228 -14.26 3.64 -50.09
N SER A 229 -13.94 2.35 -50.06
CA SER A 229 -13.22 1.68 -51.16
C SER A 229 -14.04 0.50 -51.68
N ARG A 230 -14.50 0.58 -52.93
CA ARG A 230 -15.36 -0.45 -53.56
C ARG A 230 -14.73 -1.85 -53.48
N ARG A 231 -13.46 -1.98 -53.83
CA ARG A 231 -12.74 -3.27 -53.80
C ARG A 231 -12.53 -3.77 -52.37
N ARG A 232 -12.10 -2.91 -51.44
CA ARG A 232 -11.83 -3.33 -50.06
C ARG A 232 -13.10 -3.64 -49.28
N TRP A 233 -14.19 -2.92 -49.54
CA TRP A 233 -15.50 -3.22 -48.98
C TRP A 233 -15.90 -4.66 -49.31
N ALA A 234 -15.93 -5.04 -50.60
CA ALA A 234 -16.31 -6.39 -51.01
C ALA A 234 -15.35 -7.49 -50.51
N LEU A 235 -14.04 -7.22 -50.46
CA LEU A 235 -13.04 -8.20 -50.00
C LEU A 235 -13.06 -8.42 -48.49
N SER A 236 -13.47 -7.43 -47.71
CA SER A 236 -13.58 -7.54 -46.25
C SER A 236 -15.00 -7.89 -45.80
N ASP A 237 -15.71 -8.71 -46.59
CA ASP A 237 -17.07 -9.13 -46.25
C ASP A 237 -17.05 -10.23 -45.20
N ASN A 238 -17.73 -10.00 -44.09
CA ASN A 238 -17.90 -11.00 -43.04
C ASN A 238 -19.27 -11.65 -43.23
N PHE A 239 -19.28 -12.83 -43.84
CA PHE A 239 -20.49 -13.62 -44.02
C PHE A 239 -20.94 -14.25 -42.71
N MET A 240 -21.58 -13.45 -41.87
CA MET A 240 -22.17 -13.87 -40.60
C MET A 240 -23.63 -13.45 -40.53
N VAL A 241 -24.49 -14.40 -40.13
CA VAL A 241 -25.88 -14.13 -39.81
C VAL A 241 -25.95 -13.99 -38.29
N PRO A 242 -26.35 -12.83 -37.73
CA PRO A 242 -26.46 -12.68 -36.29
C PRO A 242 -27.56 -13.61 -35.77
N VAL A 243 -27.21 -14.51 -34.85
CA VAL A 243 -28.16 -15.40 -34.20
C VAL A 243 -28.28 -14.97 -32.75
N SER A 244 -29.47 -14.53 -32.33
CA SER A 244 -29.78 -14.33 -30.92
C SER A 244 -29.80 -15.69 -30.22
N PRO A 245 -29.22 -15.83 -29.01
CA PRO A 245 -29.36 -17.05 -28.22
C PRO A 245 -30.85 -17.39 -28.07
N LYS A 246 -31.29 -18.55 -28.57
CA LYS A 246 -32.68 -19.00 -28.38
C LYS A 246 -32.91 -19.22 -26.88
N ALA A 247 -34.00 -18.71 -26.33
CA ALA A 247 -34.42 -19.07 -24.99
C ALA A 247 -34.57 -20.60 -24.94
N LYS A 248 -33.68 -21.28 -24.21
CA LYS A 248 -33.90 -22.69 -23.87
C LYS A 248 -35.21 -22.71 -23.10
N ASN A 249 -36.14 -23.57 -23.53
CA ASN A 249 -37.42 -23.80 -22.88
C ASN A 249 -37.26 -23.70 -21.36
N THR A 250 -37.81 -22.64 -20.78
CA THR A 250 -38.11 -22.61 -19.35
C THR A 250 -38.87 -23.90 -19.07
N ILE A 251 -38.29 -24.76 -18.23
CA ILE A 251 -39.05 -25.81 -17.54
C ILE A 251 -40.24 -25.07 -16.94
N LYS A 252 -41.45 -25.44 -17.36
CA LYS A 252 -42.64 -25.00 -16.64
C LYS A 252 -42.51 -25.64 -15.27
N ASP A 253 -42.33 -24.84 -14.24
CA ASP A 253 -42.52 -25.28 -12.86
C ASP A 253 -43.97 -25.80 -12.77
N GLU A 254 -44.11 -27.12 -12.70
CA GLU A 254 -45.31 -27.80 -12.20
C GLU A 254 -45.19 -27.96 -10.68
#